data_AF-A0A417YRR5-F1
#
_entry.id   AF-A0A417YRR5-F1
#
_cell.length_a   1.000
_cell.length_b   1.000
_cell.length_c   1.000
_cell.angle_alpha   90.00
_cell.angle_beta   90.00
_cell.angle_gamma   90.00
#
_symmetry.space_group_name_H-M   'P 1'
#
loop_
_entity.id
_entity.type
_entity.pdbx_description
1 polymer ?
#
loop_
_entity_poly.entity_id
_entity_poly.type
_entity_poly.pdbx_seq_one_letter_code
_entity_poly.pdbx_strand_id
1 'polypeptide(L)'
;MKMNSEKIIKTWDRKHFSKKLEPHFGKGISLVASDIVCLKDTKKSSIWKLSIRKEDTSFPLILKILPSLDMLLNKVELHMYQHPPSELTSFFPGIFHIEPNVSDGETWILVQYVSPVRFEWKMSPAIFERIIPVISLLHAKTHEQVYTIKEQSISEVIPIYKSKEGLTKRKRLVKGTRSYLEQAIESGDLQQSEKSIYKRIINLLSSGPVTFPELETAGHSIIHGDLHMRNICLAKNPAGNREKLLFIDWESTEYTSGWFDLGHLVGVLIEFRPDWQKEEADILKKCITLYTSELKKHGIVLTENPIKLYKMAYVQRILDRWLHYQLRTVILKNSPHSADILIPRYLDKLDRWGKELHLF
;
A
#
# COMPACT_ATOMS: atom_id res chain seq x y z
N MET A 1 -3.64 -2.55 -27.08
CA MET A 1 -4.82 -1.75 -27.50
C MET A 1 -5.41 -1.09 -26.26
N LYS A 2 -5.64 0.24 -26.27
CA LYS A 2 -6.14 0.98 -25.10
C LYS A 2 -7.60 0.59 -24.81
N MET A 3 -7.95 0.35 -23.54
CA MET A 3 -9.31 -0.01 -23.15
C MET A 3 -10.26 1.20 -23.26
N ASN A 4 -11.50 0.99 -23.70
CA ASN A 4 -12.53 2.03 -23.78
C ASN A 4 -13.92 1.49 -23.36
N SER A 5 -14.88 2.38 -23.17
CA SER A 5 -16.24 2.04 -22.72
C SER A 5 -16.96 1.10 -23.70
N GLU A 6 -16.81 1.28 -25.01
CA GLU A 6 -17.43 0.40 -26.02
C GLU A 6 -16.91 -1.03 -25.94
N LYS A 7 -15.60 -1.23 -25.80
CA LYS A 7 -15.00 -2.55 -25.60
C LYS A 7 -15.49 -3.16 -24.30
N ILE A 8 -15.68 -2.34 -23.26
CA ILE A 8 -16.24 -2.81 -21.98
C ILE A 8 -17.66 -3.34 -22.17
N ILE A 9 -18.55 -2.57 -22.80
CA ILE A 9 -19.95 -2.95 -23.04
C ILE A 9 -20.03 -4.23 -23.87
N LYS A 10 -19.34 -4.27 -25.03
CA LYS A 10 -19.33 -5.46 -25.90
C LYS A 10 -18.84 -6.71 -25.17
N THR A 11 -17.82 -6.56 -24.34
CA THR A 11 -17.26 -7.67 -23.55
C THR A 11 -18.19 -8.07 -22.41
N TRP A 12 -18.84 -7.09 -21.76
CA TRP A 12 -19.83 -7.30 -20.71
C TRP A 12 -20.93 -8.25 -21.19
N ASP A 13 -21.51 -7.94 -22.35
CA ASP A 13 -22.59 -8.70 -22.98
C ASP A 13 -22.10 -10.08 -23.43
N ARG A 14 -20.98 -10.13 -24.18
CA ARG A 14 -20.39 -11.37 -24.70
C ARG A 14 -20.05 -12.38 -23.60
N LYS A 15 -19.58 -11.91 -22.44
CA LYS A 15 -19.20 -12.76 -21.30
C LYS A 15 -20.34 -12.91 -20.28
N HIS A 16 -21.51 -12.36 -20.56
CA HIS A 16 -22.72 -12.44 -19.73
C HIS A 16 -22.50 -12.02 -18.27
N PHE A 17 -21.78 -10.92 -18.05
CA PHE A 17 -21.44 -10.48 -16.69
C PHE A 17 -22.66 -10.14 -15.83
N SER A 18 -23.76 -9.68 -16.42
CA SER A 18 -25.05 -9.53 -15.71
C SER A 18 -25.48 -10.82 -15.02
N LYS A 19 -25.38 -11.99 -15.69
CA LYS A 19 -25.74 -13.29 -15.10
C LYS A 19 -24.79 -13.70 -13.98
N LYS A 20 -23.49 -13.42 -14.16
CA LYS A 20 -22.44 -13.76 -13.19
C LYS A 20 -22.58 -12.99 -11.87
N LEU A 21 -23.17 -11.81 -11.93
CA LEU A 21 -23.41 -10.95 -10.77
C LEU A 21 -24.76 -11.20 -10.07
N GLU A 22 -25.63 -12.05 -10.60
CA GLU A 22 -26.92 -12.39 -9.97
C GLU A 22 -26.81 -12.93 -8.53
N PRO A 23 -25.79 -13.70 -8.13
CA PRO A 23 -25.63 -14.14 -6.73
C PRO A 23 -25.49 -12.98 -5.73
N HIS A 24 -25.03 -11.81 -6.18
CA HIS A 24 -24.79 -10.65 -5.31
C HIS A 24 -25.89 -9.60 -5.38
N PHE A 25 -26.53 -9.45 -6.54
CA PHE A 25 -27.51 -8.37 -6.80
C PHE A 25 -28.92 -8.89 -7.13
N GLY A 26 -29.09 -10.19 -7.34
CA GLY A 26 -30.31 -10.81 -7.84
C GLY A 26 -30.45 -10.73 -9.36
N LYS A 27 -31.50 -11.35 -9.88
CA LYS A 27 -31.82 -11.38 -11.31
C LYS A 27 -32.22 -10.00 -11.85
N GLY A 28 -32.07 -9.83 -13.18
CA GLY A 28 -32.58 -8.67 -13.90
C GLY A 28 -31.67 -7.44 -13.88
N ILE A 29 -30.37 -7.61 -13.58
CA ILE A 29 -29.41 -6.50 -13.58
C ILE A 29 -28.87 -6.19 -14.99
N SER A 30 -28.75 -4.90 -15.30
CA SER A 30 -28.20 -4.42 -16.57
C SER A 30 -27.10 -3.39 -16.35
N LEU A 31 -26.07 -3.40 -17.19
CA LEU A 31 -25.04 -2.36 -17.22
C LEU A 31 -25.63 -1.05 -17.73
N VAL A 32 -25.36 0.06 -17.05
CA VAL A 32 -25.74 1.40 -17.49
C VAL A 32 -24.61 1.98 -18.34
N ALA A 33 -24.75 1.88 -19.66
CA ALA A 33 -23.69 2.25 -20.61
C ALA A 33 -23.22 3.72 -20.51
N SER A 34 -24.12 4.64 -20.14
CA SER A 34 -23.81 6.07 -19.98
C SER A 34 -22.92 6.37 -18.78
N ASP A 35 -22.84 5.45 -17.81
CA ASP A 35 -22.24 5.69 -16.49
C ASP A 35 -20.91 4.92 -16.32
N ILE A 36 -20.22 4.67 -17.43
CA ILE A 36 -18.91 4.01 -17.45
C ILE A 36 -17.82 5.09 -17.41
N VAL A 37 -17.08 5.14 -16.30
CA VAL A 37 -16.06 6.17 -16.07
C VAL A 37 -14.70 5.52 -15.87
N CYS A 38 -13.70 5.92 -16.66
CA CYS A 38 -12.31 5.52 -16.44
C CYS A 38 -11.73 6.28 -15.23
N LEU A 39 -11.26 5.56 -14.22
CA LEU A 39 -10.62 6.16 -13.03
C LEU A 39 -9.10 6.17 -13.14
N LYS A 40 -8.52 5.13 -13.78
CA LYS A 40 -7.08 4.94 -13.95
C LYS A 40 -6.85 4.04 -15.16
N ASP A 41 -5.92 4.39 -16.02
CA ASP A 41 -5.49 3.54 -17.14
C ASP A 41 -3.97 3.58 -17.25
N THR A 42 -3.33 2.46 -16.92
CA THR A 42 -1.87 2.33 -16.88
C THR A 42 -1.45 1.01 -17.53
N LYS A 43 -0.15 0.86 -17.80
CA LYS A 43 0.37 -0.41 -18.33
C LYS A 43 0.10 -1.61 -17.41
N LYS A 44 0.08 -1.41 -16.09
CA LYS A 44 -0.14 -2.48 -15.10
C LYS A 44 -1.59 -2.88 -14.95
N SER A 45 -2.51 -1.92 -15.07
CA SER A 45 -3.94 -2.13 -14.86
C SER A 45 -4.76 -0.94 -15.35
N SER A 46 -6.02 -1.23 -15.71
CA SER A 46 -7.07 -0.24 -15.95
C SER A 46 -8.19 -0.40 -14.92
N ILE A 47 -8.66 0.69 -14.33
CA ILE A 47 -9.70 0.73 -13.30
C ILE A 47 -10.84 1.61 -13.79
N TRP A 48 -12.03 1.03 -13.82
CA TRP A 48 -13.25 1.66 -14.32
C TRP A 48 -14.33 1.62 -13.24
N LYS A 49 -15.04 2.73 -13.05
CA LYS A 49 -16.30 2.75 -12.31
C LYS A 49 -17.41 2.43 -13.28
N LEU A 50 -18.20 1.41 -12.94
CA LEU A 50 -19.40 1.02 -13.66
C LEU A 50 -20.63 1.26 -12.76
N SER A 51 -21.79 1.24 -13.39
CA SER A 51 -23.09 1.41 -12.76
C SER A 51 -23.98 0.29 -13.29
N ILE A 52 -24.54 -0.53 -12.40
CA ILE A 52 -25.56 -1.52 -12.78
C ILE A 52 -26.90 -1.08 -12.24
N ARG A 53 -27.96 -1.33 -13.01
CA ARG A 53 -29.33 -1.01 -12.62
C ARG A 53 -30.08 -2.29 -12.33
N LYS A 54 -30.85 -2.26 -11.25
CA LYS A 54 -31.91 -3.23 -10.95
C LYS A 54 -33.16 -2.45 -10.65
N GLU A 55 -34.21 -2.64 -11.44
CA GLU A 55 -35.43 -1.83 -11.34
C GLU A 55 -35.06 -0.33 -11.37
N ASP A 56 -35.48 0.45 -10.37
CA ASP A 56 -35.17 1.88 -10.28
C ASP A 56 -33.92 2.19 -9.44
N THR A 57 -33.20 1.17 -8.95
CA THR A 57 -32.01 1.36 -8.11
C THR A 57 -30.73 1.14 -8.91
N SER A 58 -29.80 2.08 -8.77
CA SER A 58 -28.46 1.99 -9.37
C SER A 58 -27.40 1.65 -8.32
N PHE A 59 -26.50 0.74 -8.68
CA PHE A 59 -25.42 0.26 -7.82
C PHE A 59 -24.07 0.51 -8.51
N PRO A 60 -23.16 1.28 -7.88
CA PRO A 60 -21.82 1.46 -8.42
C PRO A 60 -20.95 0.24 -8.11
N LEU A 61 -20.08 -0.11 -9.05
CA LEU A 61 -19.04 -1.13 -8.88
C LEU A 61 -17.75 -0.72 -9.59
N ILE A 62 -16.65 -1.37 -9.23
CA ILE A 62 -15.35 -1.19 -9.86
C ILE A 62 -15.05 -2.40 -10.74
N LEU A 63 -14.66 -2.14 -11.98
CA LEU A 63 -14.03 -3.10 -12.88
C LEU A 63 -12.52 -2.81 -12.91
N LYS A 64 -11.72 -3.73 -12.36
CA LYS A 64 -10.26 -3.72 -12.50
C LYS A 64 -9.85 -4.74 -13.57
N ILE A 65 -9.07 -4.28 -14.55
CA ILE A 65 -8.60 -5.07 -15.69
C ILE A 65 -7.09 -5.21 -15.55
N LEU A 66 -6.63 -6.46 -15.44
CA LEU A 66 -5.23 -6.83 -15.36
C LEU A 66 -4.80 -7.42 -16.72
N PRO A 67 -3.75 -6.90 -17.37
CA PRO A 67 -3.26 -7.44 -18.64
C PRO A 67 -2.52 -8.77 -18.46
N SER A 68 -2.49 -9.61 -19.52
CA SER A 68 -1.92 -10.97 -19.46
C SER A 68 -0.40 -10.99 -19.25
N LEU A 69 0.34 -10.09 -19.89
CA LEU A 69 1.81 -10.07 -19.88
C LEU A 69 2.42 -9.66 -18.54
N ASP A 70 1.68 -8.93 -17.71
CA ASP A 70 2.15 -8.41 -16.41
C ASP A 70 1.62 -9.22 -15.21
N MET A 71 1.17 -10.48 -15.42
CA MET A 71 0.70 -11.32 -14.32
C MET A 71 1.72 -11.37 -13.16
N LEU A 72 3.03 -11.41 -13.43
CA LEU A 72 4.05 -11.39 -12.38
C LEU A 72 3.98 -10.18 -11.45
N LEU A 73 3.59 -9.00 -11.95
CA LEU A 73 3.46 -7.78 -11.15
C LEU A 73 2.16 -7.77 -10.33
N ASN A 74 1.10 -8.38 -10.85
CA ASN A 74 -0.23 -8.39 -10.23
C ASN A 74 -0.55 -9.69 -9.47
N LYS A 75 0.37 -10.67 -9.46
CA LYS A 75 0.20 -12.00 -8.84
C LYS A 75 -0.24 -11.90 -7.39
N VAL A 76 0.42 -11.03 -6.63
CA VAL A 76 0.11 -10.82 -5.21
C VAL A 76 -1.31 -10.33 -5.05
N GLU A 77 -1.67 -9.24 -5.74
CA GLU A 77 -3.00 -8.66 -5.61
C GLU A 77 -4.11 -9.61 -6.10
N LEU A 78 -3.92 -10.26 -7.25
CA LEU A 78 -4.87 -11.22 -7.79
C LEU A 78 -5.09 -12.38 -6.81
N HIS A 79 -4.01 -12.90 -6.21
CA HIS A 79 -4.11 -13.92 -5.18
C HIS A 79 -4.84 -13.43 -3.94
N MET A 80 -4.56 -12.20 -3.47
CA MET A 80 -5.27 -11.62 -2.32
C MET A 80 -6.77 -11.44 -2.60
N TYR A 81 -7.20 -11.25 -3.85
CA TYR A 81 -8.62 -11.19 -4.19
C TYR A 81 -9.26 -12.56 -4.43
N GLN A 82 -8.52 -13.54 -4.93
CA GLN A 82 -9.03 -14.90 -5.15
C GLN A 82 -9.08 -15.72 -3.86
N HIS A 83 -8.04 -15.60 -3.04
CA HIS A 83 -7.82 -16.39 -1.83
C HIS A 83 -7.32 -15.46 -0.70
N PRO A 84 -8.11 -14.45 -0.29
CA PRO A 84 -7.74 -13.64 0.87
C PRO A 84 -7.61 -14.54 2.10
N PRO A 85 -6.55 -14.39 2.92
CA PRO A 85 -6.49 -15.04 4.21
C PRO A 85 -7.78 -14.77 5.00
N SER A 86 -8.30 -15.79 5.68
CA SER A 86 -9.61 -15.72 6.34
C SER A 86 -9.66 -14.57 7.36
N GLU A 87 -8.55 -14.34 8.03
CA GLU A 87 -8.27 -13.30 9.01
C GLU A 87 -8.40 -11.90 8.39
N LEU A 88 -8.08 -11.78 7.09
CA LEU A 88 -8.04 -10.54 6.36
C LEU A 88 -9.31 -10.19 5.60
N THR A 89 -10.21 -11.15 5.31
CA THR A 89 -11.44 -10.89 4.53
C THR A 89 -12.25 -9.69 5.03
N SER A 90 -12.24 -9.42 6.34
CA SER A 90 -12.94 -8.25 6.89
C SER A 90 -12.38 -6.90 6.43
N PHE A 91 -11.17 -6.83 5.87
CA PHE A 91 -10.55 -5.59 5.41
C PHE A 91 -10.66 -5.36 3.90
N PHE A 92 -11.22 -6.31 3.14
CA PHE A 92 -11.38 -6.20 1.70
C PHE A 92 -12.73 -5.59 1.29
N PRO A 93 -12.80 -4.85 0.17
CA PRO A 93 -14.06 -4.65 -0.53
C PRO A 93 -14.63 -6.00 -0.98
N GLY A 94 -15.95 -6.10 -1.09
CA GLY A 94 -16.59 -7.30 -1.64
C GLY A 94 -16.09 -7.58 -3.06
N ILE A 95 -15.53 -8.77 -3.28
CA ILE A 95 -15.17 -9.24 -4.62
C ILE A 95 -16.37 -9.99 -5.19
N PHE A 96 -16.97 -9.48 -6.25
CA PHE A 96 -18.19 -10.06 -6.82
C PHE A 96 -17.89 -11.13 -7.87
N HIS A 97 -16.87 -10.91 -8.69
CA HIS A 97 -16.50 -11.87 -9.73
C HIS A 97 -15.07 -11.66 -10.21
N ILE A 98 -14.36 -12.73 -10.52
CA ILE A 98 -13.06 -12.71 -11.19
C ILE A 98 -13.17 -13.57 -12.45
N GLU A 99 -12.97 -12.96 -13.61
CA GLU A 99 -13.00 -13.62 -14.90
C GLU A 99 -11.60 -13.60 -15.54
N PRO A 100 -10.90 -14.74 -15.59
CA PRO A 100 -9.67 -14.85 -16.37
C PRO A 100 -9.95 -14.95 -17.87
N ASN A 101 -8.94 -14.71 -18.70
CA ASN A 101 -8.97 -14.94 -20.16
C ASN A 101 -10.16 -14.25 -20.86
N VAL A 102 -10.39 -12.97 -20.56
CA VAL A 102 -11.51 -12.20 -21.09
C VAL A 102 -11.28 -11.78 -22.54
N SER A 103 -10.19 -11.05 -22.78
CA SER A 103 -9.73 -10.59 -24.09
C SER A 103 -8.20 -10.54 -24.05
N ASP A 104 -7.51 -11.17 -25.00
CA ASP A 104 -6.04 -11.17 -25.07
C ASP A 104 -5.34 -11.65 -23.77
N GLY A 105 -6.01 -12.56 -23.04
CA GLY A 105 -5.56 -13.10 -21.76
C GLY A 105 -5.75 -12.17 -20.54
N GLU A 106 -6.44 -11.03 -20.70
CA GLU A 106 -6.77 -10.14 -19.58
C GLU A 106 -7.58 -10.87 -18.50
N THR A 107 -7.38 -10.47 -17.25
CA THR A 107 -8.23 -10.85 -16.11
C THR A 107 -9.06 -9.66 -15.68
N TRP A 108 -10.38 -9.82 -15.61
CA TRP A 108 -11.31 -8.80 -15.15
C TRP A 108 -11.81 -9.14 -13.75
N ILE A 109 -11.78 -8.15 -12.87
CA ILE A 109 -12.15 -8.29 -11.46
C ILE A 109 -13.25 -7.25 -11.19
N LEU A 110 -14.43 -7.73 -10.81
CA LEU A 110 -15.57 -6.92 -10.42
C LEU A 110 -15.64 -6.83 -8.90
N VAL A 111 -15.52 -5.60 -8.39
CA VAL A 111 -15.30 -5.31 -6.97
C VAL A 111 -16.31 -4.27 -6.49
N GLN A 112 -16.69 -4.35 -5.22
CA GLN A 112 -17.48 -3.36 -4.53
C GLN A 112 -16.86 -1.96 -4.68
N TYR A 113 -17.69 -0.99 -5.05
CA TYR A 113 -17.29 0.40 -4.98
C TYR A 113 -17.21 0.86 -3.52
N VAL A 114 -16.04 1.36 -3.13
CA VAL A 114 -15.75 1.94 -1.80
C VAL A 114 -15.16 3.34 -2.00
N SER A 115 -15.47 4.26 -1.09
CA SER A 115 -15.06 5.67 -1.24
C SER A 115 -13.76 5.94 -0.47
N PRO A 116 -12.68 6.46 -1.10
CA PRO A 116 -11.47 6.82 -0.37
C PRO A 116 -11.71 7.82 0.75
N VAL A 117 -11.14 7.58 1.94
CA VAL A 117 -11.34 8.41 3.15
C VAL A 117 -11.03 9.89 2.93
N ARG A 118 -10.06 10.19 2.05
CA ARG A 118 -9.65 11.56 1.72
C ARG A 118 -10.77 12.43 1.11
N PHE A 119 -11.84 11.81 0.60
CA PHE A 119 -13.00 12.50 0.04
C PHE A 119 -14.14 12.63 1.03
N GLU A 120 -14.14 11.83 2.10
CA GLU A 120 -15.24 11.73 3.06
C GLU A 120 -14.89 12.41 4.39
N TRP A 121 -13.61 12.42 4.77
CA TRP A 121 -13.14 12.93 6.05
C TRP A 121 -12.26 14.16 5.88
N LYS A 122 -12.39 15.12 6.81
CA LYS A 122 -11.51 16.28 6.90
C LYS A 122 -10.08 15.84 7.26
N MET A 123 -9.10 16.24 6.45
CA MET A 123 -7.70 15.89 6.67
C MET A 123 -7.08 16.66 7.84
N SER A 124 -7.06 16.04 9.02
CA SER A 124 -6.39 16.48 10.26
C SER A 124 -5.67 15.30 10.92
N PRO A 125 -4.72 15.51 11.86
CA PRO A 125 -4.07 14.41 12.57
C PRO A 125 -5.04 13.46 13.29
N ALA A 126 -6.23 13.95 13.69
CA ALA A 126 -7.28 13.13 14.31
C ALA A 126 -7.76 11.96 13.42
N ILE A 127 -7.49 11.98 12.11
CA ILE A 127 -7.82 10.87 11.21
C ILE A 127 -7.15 9.55 11.65
N PHE A 128 -5.96 9.64 12.24
CA PHE A 128 -5.21 8.48 12.70
C PHE A 128 -5.93 7.74 13.83
N GLU A 129 -6.71 8.44 14.66
CA GLU A 129 -7.51 7.83 15.74
C GLU A 129 -8.55 6.84 15.21
N ARG A 130 -9.01 7.04 13.96
CA ARG A 130 -9.96 6.15 13.30
C ARG A 130 -9.29 5.02 12.53
N ILE A 131 -8.13 5.30 11.93
CA ILE A 131 -7.43 4.39 11.01
C ILE A 131 -6.53 3.40 11.77
N ILE A 132 -5.76 3.88 12.74
CA ILE A 132 -4.77 3.07 13.46
C ILE A 132 -5.40 1.84 14.14
N PRO A 133 -6.56 1.93 14.82
CA PRO A 133 -7.18 0.74 15.43
C PRO A 133 -7.50 -0.37 14.42
N VAL A 134 -7.92 -0.01 13.20
CA VAL A 134 -8.24 -0.99 12.15
C VAL A 134 -6.98 -1.66 11.62
N ILE A 135 -5.89 -0.92 11.47
CA ILE A 135 -4.59 -1.47 11.03
C ILE A 135 -3.94 -2.30 12.14
N SER A 136 -4.01 -1.84 13.40
CA SER A 136 -3.57 -2.61 14.56
C SER A 136 -4.32 -3.95 14.64
N LEU A 137 -5.62 -3.95 14.38
CA LEU A 137 -6.40 -5.19 14.30
C LEU A 137 -5.96 -6.08 13.13
N LEU A 138 -5.70 -5.51 11.95
CA LEU A 138 -5.17 -6.25 10.79
C LEU A 138 -3.84 -6.92 11.13
N HIS A 139 -2.90 -6.15 11.68
CA HIS A 139 -1.61 -6.68 12.08
C HIS A 139 -1.78 -7.73 13.17
N ALA A 140 -2.61 -7.48 14.19
CA ALA A 140 -2.82 -8.42 15.28
C ALA A 140 -3.43 -9.75 14.82
N LYS A 141 -4.38 -9.70 13.89
CA LYS A 141 -4.99 -10.86 13.24
C LYS A 141 -4.05 -11.66 12.33
N THR A 142 -2.85 -11.15 12.08
CA THR A 142 -1.82 -11.86 11.31
C THR A 142 -0.48 -11.87 12.04
N HIS A 143 -0.46 -11.41 13.29
CA HIS A 143 0.76 -11.16 14.07
C HIS A 143 1.27 -12.47 14.59
N GLU A 144 2.37 -12.95 14.02
CA GLU A 144 2.87 -14.29 14.29
C GLU A 144 1.79 -15.40 14.10
N GLN A 145 0.58 -15.04 13.65
CA GLN A 145 -0.64 -15.86 13.64
C GLN A 145 -0.62 -16.90 12.53
N VAL A 146 0.52 -17.11 11.88
CA VAL A 146 0.76 -18.26 11.02
C VAL A 146 2.11 -18.93 11.34
N TYR A 147 2.56 -18.98 12.61
CA TYR A 147 3.66 -19.87 13.04
C TYR A 147 3.46 -21.33 12.58
N THR A 148 2.20 -21.74 12.36
CA THR A 148 1.81 -22.84 11.47
C THR A 148 1.20 -22.27 10.19
N ILE A 149 2.02 -22.01 9.17
CA ILE A 149 1.54 -22.07 7.79
C ILE A 149 1.20 -23.54 7.56
N LYS A 150 -0.04 -23.89 7.91
CA LYS A 150 -0.68 -25.17 7.56
C LYS A 150 -0.96 -25.28 6.07
N GLU A 151 -0.56 -24.30 5.26
CA GLU A 151 -0.68 -24.38 3.80
C GLU A 151 0.52 -23.72 3.12
N GLN A 152 1.33 -24.50 2.42
CA GLN A 152 2.33 -24.03 1.44
C GLN A 152 1.80 -22.90 0.51
N SER A 153 0.48 -22.73 0.39
CA SER A 153 -0.25 -21.75 -0.43
C SER A 153 0.12 -20.27 -0.17
N ILE A 154 0.26 -19.83 1.09
CA ILE A 154 0.47 -18.38 1.38
C ILE A 154 1.91 -17.96 1.05
N SER A 155 2.90 -18.78 1.40
CA SER A 155 4.32 -18.49 1.14
C SER A 155 4.69 -18.52 -0.35
N GLU A 156 3.90 -19.21 -1.18
CA GLU A 156 4.12 -19.25 -2.63
C GLU A 156 3.83 -17.90 -3.30
N VAL A 157 2.97 -17.07 -2.70
CA VAL A 157 2.49 -15.84 -3.35
C VAL A 157 2.73 -14.57 -2.54
N ILE A 158 2.57 -14.57 -1.21
CA ILE A 158 2.87 -13.39 -0.41
C ILE A 158 4.38 -13.30 -0.18
N PRO A 159 5.05 -12.22 -0.64
CA PRO A 159 6.47 -12.04 -0.43
C PRO A 159 6.83 -12.03 1.06
N ILE A 160 7.89 -12.76 1.42
CA ILE A 160 8.46 -12.72 2.77
C ILE A 160 9.69 -11.82 2.75
N TYR A 161 9.67 -10.76 3.56
CA TYR A 161 10.71 -9.72 3.54
C TYR A 161 12.12 -10.24 3.81
N LYS A 162 12.24 -11.28 4.65
CA LYS A 162 13.52 -11.92 5.03
C LYS A 162 13.90 -13.14 4.20
N SER A 163 13.08 -13.54 3.21
CA SER A 163 13.47 -14.66 2.36
C SER A 163 14.74 -14.34 1.57
N LYS A 164 15.34 -15.36 0.96
CA LYS A 164 16.49 -15.18 0.06
C LYS A 164 16.15 -14.24 -1.10
N GLU A 165 14.95 -14.35 -1.64
CA GLU A 165 14.41 -13.49 -2.69
C GLU A 165 14.20 -12.07 -2.18
N GLY A 166 13.62 -11.91 -0.98
CA GLY A 166 13.46 -10.62 -0.30
C GLY A 166 14.80 -9.90 -0.10
N LEU A 167 15.81 -10.59 0.45
CA LEU A 167 17.15 -10.05 0.62
C LEU A 167 17.80 -9.67 -0.73
N THR A 168 17.64 -10.51 -1.76
CA THR A 168 18.17 -10.24 -3.10
C THR A 168 17.54 -8.98 -3.70
N LYS A 169 16.22 -8.83 -3.58
CA LYS A 169 15.47 -7.64 -4.01
C LYS A 169 15.96 -6.39 -3.29
N ARG A 170 16.15 -6.46 -1.96
CA ARG A 170 16.66 -5.34 -1.15
C ARG A 170 18.08 -4.95 -1.55
N LYS A 171 19.00 -5.90 -1.71
CA LYS A 171 20.37 -5.65 -2.20
C LYS A 171 20.37 -4.93 -3.55
N ARG A 172 19.52 -5.37 -4.48
CA ARG A 172 19.35 -4.73 -5.79
C ARG A 172 18.84 -3.29 -5.65
N LEU A 173 17.80 -3.07 -4.83
CA LEU A 173 17.24 -1.74 -4.61
C LEU A 173 18.26 -0.79 -3.98
N VAL A 174 18.95 -1.20 -2.92
CA VAL A 174 20.00 -0.43 -2.23
C VAL A 174 21.12 -0.03 -3.19
N LYS A 175 21.62 -0.98 -4.00
CA LYS A 175 22.61 -0.68 -5.05
C LYS A 175 22.09 0.37 -6.05
N GLY A 176 20.83 0.24 -6.47
CA GLY A 176 20.18 1.21 -7.34
C GLY A 176 20.00 2.58 -6.68
N THR A 177 19.59 2.62 -5.40
CA THR A 177 19.45 3.86 -4.62
C THR A 177 20.76 4.60 -4.56
N ARG A 178 21.86 3.90 -4.26
CA ARG A 178 23.20 4.49 -4.25
C ARG A 178 23.54 5.09 -5.61
N SER A 179 23.37 4.33 -6.68
CA SER A 179 23.69 4.79 -8.03
C SER A 179 22.86 6.01 -8.45
N TYR A 180 21.57 6.04 -8.12
CA TYR A 180 20.73 7.22 -8.41
C TYR A 180 21.08 8.41 -7.53
N LEU A 181 21.49 8.20 -6.28
CA LEU A 181 21.93 9.27 -5.39
C LEU A 181 23.24 9.90 -5.89
N GLU A 182 24.22 9.07 -6.28
CA GLU A 182 25.47 9.52 -6.90
C GLU A 182 25.19 10.35 -8.16
N GLN A 183 24.35 9.84 -9.06
CA GLN A 183 23.95 10.57 -10.28
C GLN A 183 23.26 11.90 -9.98
N ALA A 184 22.35 11.94 -9.00
CA ALA A 184 21.61 13.15 -8.66
C ALA A 184 22.52 14.23 -8.03
N ILE A 185 23.62 13.83 -7.39
CA ILE A 185 24.65 14.74 -6.90
C ILE A 185 25.49 15.29 -8.06
N GLU A 186 25.91 14.42 -8.98
CA GLU A 186 26.72 14.78 -10.14
C GLU A 186 25.98 15.72 -11.10
N SER A 187 24.68 15.51 -11.30
CA SER A 187 23.83 16.35 -12.16
C SER A 187 23.47 17.70 -11.54
N GLY A 188 23.70 17.89 -10.24
CA GLY A 188 23.27 19.09 -9.52
C GLY A 188 21.76 19.14 -9.24
N ASP A 189 21.06 18.01 -9.38
CA ASP A 189 19.63 17.91 -9.06
C ASP A 189 19.35 17.97 -7.54
N LEU A 190 20.39 17.77 -6.73
CA LEU A 190 20.33 17.84 -5.27
C LEU A 190 21.04 19.09 -4.71
N GLN A 191 20.55 19.60 -3.57
CA GLN A 191 21.06 20.83 -2.96
C GLN A 191 22.51 20.65 -2.47
N GLN A 192 23.38 21.59 -2.87
CA GLN A 192 24.80 21.50 -2.49
C GLN A 192 25.05 21.63 -0.98
N SER A 193 24.15 22.27 -0.22
CA SER A 193 24.23 22.43 1.23
C SER A 193 24.21 21.11 2.00
N GLU A 194 23.72 20.03 1.40
CA GLU A 194 23.52 18.73 2.05
C GLU A 194 24.63 17.71 1.71
N LYS A 195 25.72 18.10 1.04
CA LYS A 195 26.80 17.19 0.60
C LYS A 195 27.32 16.25 1.69
N SER A 196 27.42 16.72 2.94
CA SER A 196 27.90 15.88 4.05
C SER A 196 26.91 14.77 4.41
N ILE A 197 25.62 15.04 4.31
CA ILE A 197 24.53 14.06 4.52
C ILE A 197 24.58 13.01 3.42
N TYR A 198 24.74 13.45 2.17
CA TYR A 198 24.80 12.55 1.01
C TYR A 198 25.95 11.55 1.14
N LYS A 199 27.14 12.02 1.54
CA LYS A 199 28.32 11.16 1.74
C LYS A 199 28.06 10.09 2.81
N ARG A 200 27.45 10.46 3.94
CA ARG A 200 27.10 9.50 5.01
C ARG A 200 26.13 8.44 4.50
N ILE A 201 25.10 8.85 3.75
CA ILE A 201 24.10 7.93 3.20
C ILE A 201 24.71 7.01 2.13
N ILE A 202 25.57 7.52 1.25
CA ILE A 202 26.29 6.68 0.25
C ILE A 202 27.16 5.63 0.94
N ASN A 203 27.87 6.01 2.00
CA ASN A 203 28.67 5.07 2.79
C ASN A 203 27.77 3.98 3.40
N LEU A 204 26.65 4.36 4.00
CA LEU A 204 25.68 3.42 4.57
C LEU A 204 25.13 2.45 3.51
N LEU A 205 24.73 2.96 2.35
CA LEU A 205 24.22 2.13 1.24
C LEU A 205 25.30 1.19 0.66
N SER A 206 26.57 1.55 0.78
CA SER A 206 27.69 0.72 0.30
C SER A 206 27.91 -0.53 1.16
N SER A 207 27.51 -0.49 2.42
CA SER A 207 27.54 -1.66 3.33
C SER A 207 26.41 -2.66 3.06
N GLY A 208 25.44 -2.30 2.20
CA GLY A 208 24.28 -3.13 1.87
C GLY A 208 23.03 -2.75 2.66
N PRO A 209 21.98 -3.59 2.61
CA PRO A 209 20.72 -3.29 3.28
C PRO A 209 20.88 -3.24 4.81
N VAL A 210 20.43 -2.15 5.43
CA VAL A 210 20.39 -2.00 6.88
C VAL A 210 19.37 -2.96 7.49
N THR A 211 19.69 -3.53 8.64
CA THR A 211 18.79 -4.41 9.38
C THR A 211 18.81 -4.08 10.87
N PHE A 212 17.63 -3.96 11.46
CA PHE A 212 17.45 -3.83 12.90
C PHE A 212 16.85 -5.12 13.48
N PRO A 213 17.61 -5.94 14.22
CA PRO A 213 17.11 -7.15 14.86
C PRO A 213 15.91 -6.89 15.79
N GLU A 214 15.84 -5.71 16.41
CA GLU A 214 14.74 -5.31 17.28
C GLU A 214 13.38 -5.30 16.57
N LEU A 215 13.35 -4.99 15.27
CA LEU A 215 12.12 -5.06 14.47
C LEU A 215 11.63 -6.50 14.28
N GLU A 216 12.56 -7.46 14.30
CA GLU A 216 12.27 -8.89 14.19
C GLU A 216 11.73 -9.43 15.51
N THR A 217 12.36 -9.04 16.62
CA THR A 217 11.91 -9.40 17.97
C THR A 217 10.53 -8.81 18.29
N ALA A 218 10.20 -7.64 17.72
CA ALA A 218 8.87 -7.05 17.81
C ALA A 218 7.79 -7.81 17.02
N GLY A 219 8.21 -8.76 16.17
CA GLY A 219 7.35 -9.67 15.43
C GLY A 219 6.88 -9.16 14.07
N HIS A 220 6.21 -10.06 13.35
CA HIS A 220 5.81 -9.92 11.96
C HIS A 220 4.31 -10.11 11.79
N SER A 221 3.79 -9.51 10.73
CA SER A 221 2.40 -9.62 10.31
C SER A 221 2.32 -9.52 8.79
N ILE A 222 1.16 -9.86 8.22
CA ILE A 222 0.87 -9.42 6.86
C ILE A 222 0.62 -7.91 6.93
N ILE A 223 1.32 -7.15 6.10
CA ILE A 223 1.13 -5.70 5.95
C ILE A 223 0.47 -5.39 4.61
N HIS A 224 -0.20 -4.25 4.50
CA HIS A 224 -0.70 -3.73 3.23
C HIS A 224 0.45 -3.29 2.30
N GLY A 225 1.50 -2.68 2.87
CA GLY A 225 2.74 -2.31 2.18
C GLY A 225 2.68 -1.00 1.38
N ASP A 226 1.49 -0.53 0.99
CA ASP A 226 1.26 0.76 0.33
C ASP A 226 0.12 1.56 0.98
N LEU A 227 0.20 1.73 2.30
CA LEU A 227 -0.92 2.21 3.11
C LEU A 227 -1.03 3.75 3.19
N HIS A 228 -1.36 4.36 2.06
CA HIS A 228 -1.61 5.80 1.96
C HIS A 228 -3.12 6.13 1.87
N MET A 229 -3.50 7.38 2.12
CA MET A 229 -4.91 7.84 2.16
C MET A 229 -5.76 7.53 0.90
N ARG A 230 -5.15 7.21 -0.25
CA ARG A 230 -5.89 6.81 -1.45
C ARG A 230 -6.34 5.34 -1.43
N ASN A 231 -5.67 4.51 -0.63
CA ASN A 231 -5.89 3.06 -0.52
C ASN A 231 -6.71 2.69 0.72
N ILE A 232 -7.10 3.69 1.53
CA ILE A 232 -7.96 3.53 2.69
C ILE A 232 -9.33 4.06 2.32
N CYS A 233 -10.35 3.22 2.42
CA CYS A 233 -11.68 3.49 1.91
C CYS A 233 -12.75 3.22 2.96
N LEU A 234 -13.92 3.83 2.77
CA LEU A 234 -15.14 3.60 3.52
C LEU A 234 -16.13 2.84 2.66
N ALA A 235 -16.64 1.73 3.19
CA ALA A 235 -17.90 1.17 2.75
C ALA A 235 -19.05 1.87 3.48
N LYS A 236 -19.93 2.53 2.72
CA LYS A 236 -21.18 3.07 3.25
C LYS A 236 -22.16 1.92 3.42
N ASN A 237 -22.68 1.74 4.62
CA ASN A 237 -23.80 0.82 4.85
C ASN A 237 -25.09 1.51 4.33
N PRO A 238 -25.89 0.88 3.45
CA PRO A 238 -27.20 1.41 3.07
C PRO A 238 -28.13 1.69 4.26
N ALA A 239 -27.93 1.00 5.39
CA ALA A 239 -28.69 1.15 6.64
C ALA A 239 -28.07 2.12 7.67
N GLY A 240 -27.09 2.95 7.27
CA GLY A 240 -26.81 4.23 7.93
C GLY A 240 -25.84 4.30 9.11
N ASN A 241 -25.55 3.24 9.88
CA ASN A 241 -24.95 3.46 11.21
C ASN A 241 -23.54 2.92 11.52
N ARG A 242 -22.85 2.24 10.59
CA ARG A 242 -21.41 1.91 10.78
C ARG A 242 -20.63 2.02 9.48
N GLU A 243 -19.80 3.06 9.38
CA GLU A 243 -18.76 3.16 8.36
C GLU A 243 -17.72 2.06 8.61
N LYS A 244 -17.46 1.22 7.59
CA LYS A 244 -16.42 0.19 7.68
C LYS A 244 -15.21 0.64 6.88
N LEU A 245 -14.06 0.73 7.54
CA LEU A 245 -12.78 0.96 6.87
C LEU A 245 -12.34 -0.31 6.15
N LEU A 246 -11.97 -0.16 4.89
CA LEU A 246 -11.49 -1.21 4.01
C LEU A 246 -10.25 -0.72 3.29
N PHE A 247 -9.40 -1.64 2.84
CA PHE A 247 -8.19 -1.33 2.10
C PHE A 247 -8.27 -1.89 0.67
N ILE A 248 -7.69 -1.16 -0.27
CA ILE A 248 -7.64 -1.50 -1.70
C ILE A 248 -6.21 -1.42 -2.21
N ASP A 249 -5.93 -2.05 -3.36
CA ASP A 249 -4.60 -2.03 -4.00
C ASP A 249 -3.54 -2.81 -3.20
N TRP A 250 -3.84 -4.07 -2.90
CA TRP A 250 -3.00 -5.00 -2.12
C TRP A 250 -1.75 -5.51 -2.88
N GLU A 251 -1.31 -4.84 -3.95
CA GLU A 251 -0.16 -5.27 -4.77
C GLU A 251 1.19 -5.25 -4.03
N SER A 252 1.28 -4.46 -2.95
CA SER A 252 2.49 -4.32 -2.13
C SER A 252 2.47 -5.14 -0.85
N THR A 253 1.49 -6.04 -0.69
CA THR A 253 1.38 -6.93 0.47
C THR A 253 2.67 -7.71 0.68
N GLU A 254 3.10 -7.83 1.93
CA GLU A 254 4.33 -8.52 2.33
C GLU A 254 4.17 -9.05 3.76
N TYR A 255 4.80 -10.18 4.07
CA TYR A 255 4.92 -10.66 5.45
C TYR A 255 6.18 -10.08 6.09
N THR A 256 6.00 -9.16 7.04
CA THR A 256 7.08 -8.38 7.64
C THR A 256 6.61 -7.58 8.87
N SER A 257 7.45 -6.69 9.39
CA SER A 257 7.13 -5.84 10.52
C SER A 257 5.97 -4.87 10.22
N GLY A 258 4.89 -4.94 11.02
CA GLY A 258 3.72 -4.04 10.92
C GLY A 258 4.07 -2.55 11.10
N TRP A 259 5.23 -2.25 11.69
CA TRP A 259 5.76 -0.90 11.80
C TRP A 259 5.99 -0.22 10.44
N PHE A 260 6.19 -0.99 9.37
CA PHE A 260 6.35 -0.43 8.04
C PHE A 260 5.07 0.21 7.50
N ASP A 261 3.91 -0.37 7.78
CA ASP A 261 2.62 0.24 7.42
C ASP A 261 2.36 1.50 8.23
N LEU A 262 2.71 1.50 9.53
CA LEU A 262 2.58 2.71 10.36
C LEU A 262 3.51 3.83 9.86
N GLY A 263 4.75 3.50 9.49
CA GLY A 263 5.70 4.45 8.91
C GLY A 263 5.20 5.05 7.59
N HIS A 264 4.57 4.22 6.74
CA HIS A 264 4.00 4.70 5.49
C HIS A 264 2.77 5.58 5.74
N LEU A 265 1.85 5.11 6.58
CA LEU A 265 0.61 5.81 6.90
C LEU A 265 0.88 7.20 7.51
N VAL A 266 1.70 7.23 8.56
CA VAL A 266 1.87 8.43 9.39
C VAL A 266 3.03 9.27 8.87
N GLY A 267 4.21 8.67 8.75
CA GLY A 267 5.43 9.39 8.43
C GLY A 267 5.39 10.00 7.03
N VAL A 268 5.04 9.23 6.01
CA VAL A 268 4.95 9.77 4.63
C VAL A 268 3.83 10.80 4.50
N LEU A 269 2.70 10.64 5.21
CA LEU A 269 1.63 11.64 5.18
C LEU A 269 2.07 12.96 5.83
N ILE A 270 2.80 12.93 6.94
CA ILE A 270 3.38 14.14 7.55
C ILE A 270 4.33 14.83 6.58
N GLU A 271 5.11 14.07 5.78
CA GLU A 271 5.97 14.68 4.75
C GLU A 271 5.19 15.46 3.69
N PHE A 272 3.94 15.12 3.43
CA PHE A 272 3.11 15.89 2.50
C PHE A 272 2.34 17.04 3.17
N ARG A 273 2.49 17.22 4.48
CA ARG A 273 1.75 18.21 5.28
C ARG A 273 2.70 19.17 5.99
N PRO A 274 3.17 20.24 5.31
CA PRO A 274 3.99 21.29 5.93
C PRO A 274 3.39 21.86 7.21
N ASP A 275 2.06 21.95 7.27
CA ASP A 275 1.31 22.42 8.44
C ASP A 275 1.38 21.46 9.63
N TRP A 276 1.68 20.18 9.42
CA TRP A 276 1.82 19.18 10.51
C TRP A 276 3.25 19.01 11.00
N GLN A 277 4.24 19.50 10.25
CA GLN A 277 5.65 19.24 10.56
C GLN A 277 6.09 19.87 11.89
N LYS A 278 5.51 21.02 12.24
CA LYS A 278 5.79 21.71 13.52
C LYS A 278 5.38 20.87 14.74
N GLU A 279 4.40 19.98 14.56
CA GLU A 279 3.85 19.12 15.60
C GLU A 279 4.20 17.64 15.36
N GLU A 280 5.15 17.35 14.45
CA GLU A 280 5.45 15.99 14.02
C GLU A 280 5.74 15.07 15.21
N ALA A 281 6.58 15.49 16.16
CA ALA A 281 6.95 14.67 17.30
C ALA A 281 5.73 14.27 18.15
N ASP A 282 4.79 15.19 18.35
CA ASP A 282 3.57 14.96 19.13
C ASP A 282 2.58 14.08 18.38
N ILE A 283 2.41 14.30 17.07
CA ILE A 283 1.58 13.47 16.21
C ILE A 283 2.13 12.03 16.21
N LEU A 284 3.43 11.85 15.99
CA LEU A 284 4.09 10.55 16.00
C LEU A 284 3.91 9.86 17.36
N LYS A 285 4.17 10.56 18.46
CA LYS A 285 4.02 10.00 19.81
C LYS A 285 2.59 9.53 20.07
N LYS A 286 1.58 10.31 19.68
CA LYS A 286 0.16 9.93 19.79
C LYS A 286 -0.16 8.70 18.95
N CYS A 287 0.25 8.68 17.67
CA CYS A 287 0.02 7.56 16.77
C CYS A 287 0.69 6.27 17.26
N ILE A 288 1.94 6.33 17.69
CA ILE A 288 2.69 5.17 18.20
C ILE A 288 2.06 4.66 19.51
N THR A 289 1.67 5.57 20.41
CA THR A 289 0.99 5.20 21.66
C THR A 289 -0.34 4.50 21.36
N LEU A 290 -1.13 5.05 20.43
CA LEU A 290 -2.39 4.43 20.02
C LEU A 290 -2.13 3.06 19.41
N TYR A 291 -1.24 2.95 18.42
CA TYR A 291 -0.92 1.69 17.75
C TYR A 291 -0.52 0.59 18.72
N THR A 292 0.38 0.90 19.66
CA THR A 292 0.83 -0.06 20.67
C THR A 292 -0.24 -0.40 21.69
N SER A 293 -1.10 0.55 22.08
CA SER A 293 -2.24 0.27 22.96
C SER A 293 -3.25 -0.67 22.30
N GLU A 294 -3.50 -0.51 21.00
CA GLU A 294 -4.40 -1.37 20.23
C GLU A 294 -3.80 -2.78 20.04
N LEU A 295 -2.50 -2.88 19.72
CA LEU A 295 -1.81 -4.18 19.69
C LEU A 295 -1.90 -4.92 21.03
N LYS A 296 -1.73 -4.20 22.15
CA LYS A 296 -1.83 -4.77 23.49
C LYS A 296 -3.22 -5.33 23.80
N LYS A 297 -4.29 -4.70 23.31
CA LYS A 297 -5.68 -5.23 23.43
C LYS A 297 -5.84 -6.59 22.77
N HIS A 298 -4.97 -6.92 21.82
CA HIS A 298 -4.94 -8.20 21.11
C HIS A 298 -3.84 -9.15 21.61
N GLY A 299 -3.26 -8.89 22.79
CA GLY A 299 -2.28 -9.78 23.44
C GLY A 299 -0.84 -9.59 22.96
N ILE A 300 -0.57 -8.59 22.14
CA ILE A 300 0.78 -8.33 21.60
C ILE A 300 1.47 -7.31 22.48
N VAL A 301 2.50 -7.76 23.20
CA VAL A 301 3.29 -6.92 24.11
C VAL A 301 4.69 -6.75 23.54
N LEU A 302 5.05 -5.49 23.30
CA LEU A 302 6.37 -5.13 22.79
C LEU A 302 7.35 -5.02 23.95
N THR A 303 8.52 -5.62 23.79
CA THR A 303 9.64 -5.53 24.74
C THR A 303 10.51 -4.30 24.50
N GLU A 304 10.61 -3.87 23.25
CA GLU A 304 11.39 -2.72 22.82
C GLU A 304 10.63 -1.40 22.91
N ASN A 305 11.37 -0.29 23.01
CA ASN A 305 10.77 1.04 23.01
C ASN A 305 10.02 1.30 21.69
N PRO A 306 8.70 1.55 21.71
CA PRO A 306 7.90 1.75 20.50
C PRO A 306 8.38 2.89 19.58
N ILE A 307 8.91 3.97 20.15
CA ILE A 307 9.44 5.09 19.38
C ILE A 307 10.72 4.68 18.65
N LYS A 308 11.57 3.89 19.31
CA LYS A 308 12.79 3.33 18.70
C LYS A 308 12.43 2.40 17.53
N LEU A 309 11.48 1.48 17.74
CA LEU A 309 10.98 0.58 16.70
C LEU A 309 10.42 1.35 15.49
N TYR A 310 9.60 2.38 15.72
CA TYR A 310 9.08 3.19 14.63
C TYR A 310 10.19 3.85 13.81
N LYS A 311 11.18 4.47 14.48
CA LYS A 311 12.31 5.13 13.79
C LYS A 311 13.14 4.12 12.99
N MET A 312 13.43 2.95 13.58
CA MET A 312 14.11 1.85 12.89
C MET A 312 13.36 1.42 11.63
N ALA A 313 12.05 1.18 11.73
CA ALA A 313 11.23 0.76 10.61
C ALA A 313 11.19 1.82 9.50
N TYR A 314 11.04 3.09 9.87
CA TYR A 314 11.00 4.19 8.92
C TYR A 314 12.34 4.36 8.19
N VAL A 315 13.47 4.38 8.92
CA VAL A 315 14.82 4.47 8.33
C VAL A 315 15.11 3.27 7.41
N GLN A 316 14.84 2.05 7.88
CA GLN A 316 15.05 0.83 7.11
C GLN A 316 14.24 0.84 5.81
N ARG A 317 12.96 1.28 5.86
CA ARG A 317 12.11 1.32 4.67
C ARG A 317 12.47 2.43 3.68
N ILE A 318 12.95 3.58 4.16
CA ILE A 318 13.52 4.62 3.27
C ILE A 318 14.68 4.06 2.47
N LEU A 319 15.67 3.47 3.16
CA LEU A 319 16.89 2.97 2.54
C LEU A 319 16.64 1.81 1.58
N ASP A 320 15.76 0.89 1.96
CA ASP A 320 15.44 -0.28 1.16
C ASP A 320 14.63 0.04 -0.09
N ARG A 321 13.73 1.04 -0.04
CA ARG A 321 12.69 1.17 -1.08
C ARG A 321 12.25 2.60 -1.38
N TRP A 322 11.93 3.44 -0.39
CA TRP A 322 11.27 4.71 -0.70
C TRP A 322 12.18 5.73 -1.37
N LEU A 323 13.43 5.86 -0.89
CA LEU A 323 14.39 6.77 -1.51
C LEU A 323 14.72 6.34 -2.94
N HIS A 324 14.83 5.03 -3.18
CA HIS A 324 15.01 4.45 -4.52
C HIS A 324 13.99 4.99 -5.52
N TYR A 325 12.70 4.91 -5.18
CA TYR A 325 11.65 5.30 -6.11
C TYR A 325 11.63 6.80 -6.40
N GLN A 326 11.84 7.64 -5.38
CA GLN A 326 11.86 9.08 -5.58
C GLN A 326 13.08 9.50 -6.43
N LEU A 327 14.27 8.99 -6.12
CA LEU A 327 15.47 9.26 -6.91
C LEU A 327 15.33 8.76 -8.35
N ARG A 328 14.78 7.55 -8.54
CA ARG A 328 14.51 7.01 -9.88
C ARG A 328 13.60 7.93 -10.69
N THR A 329 12.58 8.52 -10.08
CA THR A 329 11.68 9.45 -10.81
C THR A 329 12.37 10.74 -11.23
N VAL A 330 13.27 11.28 -10.39
CA VAL A 330 14.09 12.46 -10.71
C VAL A 330 15.01 12.13 -11.88
N ILE A 331 15.81 11.07 -11.76
CA ILE A 331 16.81 10.69 -12.78
C ILE A 331 16.17 10.35 -14.13
N LEU A 332 15.02 9.67 -14.12
CA LEU A 332 14.31 9.35 -15.36
C LEU A 332 13.52 10.55 -15.93
N LYS A 333 13.66 11.75 -15.36
CA LYS A 333 12.94 12.98 -15.75
C LYS A 333 11.42 12.80 -15.85
N ASN A 334 10.90 11.86 -15.05
CA ASN A 334 9.47 11.62 -14.89
C ASN A 334 8.99 12.25 -13.58
N SER A 335 9.72 13.26 -13.08
CA SER A 335 9.68 13.70 -11.69
C SER A 335 8.29 14.20 -11.30
N PRO A 336 7.53 13.45 -10.48
CA PRO A 336 6.31 13.98 -9.91
C PRO A 336 6.69 14.99 -8.83
N HIS A 337 5.81 15.98 -8.59
CA HIS A 337 5.92 16.96 -7.50
C HIS A 337 6.21 16.34 -6.11
N SER A 338 5.92 15.04 -5.93
CA SER A 338 6.25 14.32 -4.70
C SER A 338 7.75 14.11 -4.47
N ALA A 339 8.57 13.96 -5.51
CA ALA A 339 10.00 13.70 -5.33
C ALA A 339 10.72 14.92 -4.72
N ASP A 340 10.37 16.11 -5.19
CA ASP A 340 10.90 17.40 -4.70
C ASP A 340 10.58 17.62 -3.22
N ILE A 341 9.43 17.11 -2.78
CA ILE A 341 8.97 17.18 -1.39
C ILE A 341 9.66 16.10 -0.55
N LEU A 342 9.67 14.85 -1.01
CA LEU A 342 10.03 13.71 -0.19
C LEU A 342 11.54 13.53 -0.04
N ILE A 343 12.33 13.77 -1.09
CA ILE A 343 13.77 13.50 -1.05
C ILE A 343 14.46 14.32 0.06
N PRO A 344 14.33 15.66 0.14
CA PRO A 344 15.00 16.44 1.18
C PRO A 344 14.61 15.99 2.59
N ARG A 345 13.31 15.71 2.79
CA ARG A 345 12.78 15.26 4.09
C ARG A 345 13.27 13.87 4.48
N TYR A 346 13.36 12.95 3.53
CA TYR A 346 13.95 11.64 3.76
C TYR A 346 15.43 11.76 4.13
N LEU A 347 16.20 12.60 3.45
CA LEU A 347 17.62 12.80 3.74
C LEU A 347 17.84 13.42 5.13
N ASP A 348 17.04 14.42 5.52
CA ASP A 348 17.05 14.98 6.88
C ASP A 348 16.75 13.91 7.95
N LYS A 349 15.69 13.12 7.75
CA LYS A 349 15.32 12.06 8.70
C LYS A 349 16.34 10.95 8.78
N LEU A 350 16.92 10.54 7.64
CA LEU A 350 18.02 9.59 7.61
C LEU A 350 19.23 10.12 8.38
N ASP A 351 19.55 11.42 8.27
CA ASP A 351 20.66 12.00 9.02
C ASP A 351 20.38 12.04 10.54
N ARG A 352 19.23 12.59 10.95
CA ARG A 352 18.87 12.70 12.37
C ARG A 352 18.66 11.35 13.03
N TRP A 353 17.77 10.53 12.48
CA TRP A 353 17.48 9.21 13.06
C TRP A 353 18.61 8.22 12.82
N GLY A 354 19.42 8.38 11.77
CA GLY A 354 20.64 7.58 11.60
C GLY A 354 21.65 7.79 12.72
N LYS A 355 21.84 9.04 13.16
CA LYS A 355 22.69 9.36 14.34
C LYS A 355 22.11 8.79 15.63
N GLU A 356 20.82 8.98 15.87
CA GLU A 356 20.13 8.45 17.05
C GLU A 356 20.14 6.92 17.11
N LEU A 357 20.17 6.25 15.96
CA LEU A 357 20.21 4.79 15.83
C LEU A 357 21.64 4.25 15.62
N HIS A 358 22.67 5.09 15.75
CA HIS A 358 24.09 4.73 15.64
C HIS A 358 24.46 4.04 14.32
N LEU A 359 23.93 4.51 13.20
CA LEU A 359 24.26 3.99 11.85
C LEU A 359 25.56 4.55 11.27
N PHE A 360 26.06 5.68 11.79
CA PHE A 360 27.30 6.34 11.40
C PHE A 360 27.76 7.38 12.42
#